data_AF-U9T693-F1
#
_entry.id   AF-U9T693-F1
#
_cell.length_a   1.000
_cell.length_b   1.000
_cell.length_c   1.000
_cell.angle_alpha   90.00
_cell.angle_beta   90.00
_cell.angle_gamma   90.00
#
_symmetry.space_group_name_H-M   'P 1'
#
loop_
_entity.id
_entity.type
_entity.pdbx_description
1 polymer ?
#
loop_
_entity_poly.entity_id
_entity_poly.type
_entity_poly.pdbx_seq_one_letter_code
_entity_poly.pdbx_strand_id
1 'polypeptide(L)'
;MLMESHWKVIKRDFLLKFFRSRIDLLIYIIISRLIPHHQQQYQKYLNEREHISWKKDFKREWKKLENVKINNFYLTDITRWICSCLSFTRNRFFICKHLVQQYGRPESFYDVYRQERYPFIFFNTMETTSESDIITGT
;
A
#
# COMPACT_ATOMS: atom_id res chain seq x y z
N MET A 1 -6.43 8.88 -10.78
CA MET A 1 -7.05 10.14 -10.29
C MET A 1 -6.40 10.73 -9.02
N LEU A 2 -5.09 10.51 -8.77
CA LEU A 2 -4.39 11.11 -7.61
C LEU A 2 -4.34 12.64 -7.68
N MET A 3 -4.04 13.16 -8.87
CA MET A 3 -4.04 14.60 -9.14
C MET A 3 -5.41 15.24 -8.90
N GLU A 4 -6.50 14.58 -9.30
CA GLU A 4 -7.84 15.14 -9.12
C GLU A 4 -8.24 15.18 -7.64
N SER A 5 -7.95 14.12 -6.87
CA SER A 5 -8.18 14.15 -5.41
C SER A 5 -7.37 15.25 -4.74
N HIS A 6 -6.11 15.45 -5.15
CA HIS A 6 -5.26 16.51 -4.62
C HIS A 6 -5.85 17.90 -4.90
N TRP A 7 -6.26 18.16 -6.15
CA TRP A 7 -6.90 19.43 -6.51
C TRP A 7 -8.26 19.63 -5.81
N LYS A 8 -9.02 18.57 -5.55
CA LYS A 8 -10.28 18.66 -4.78
C LYS A 8 -10.03 19.12 -3.33
N VAL A 9 -9.00 18.59 -2.68
CA VAL A 9 -8.59 19.01 -1.32
C VAL A 9 -8.17 20.48 -1.33
N ILE A 10 -7.30 20.88 -2.26
CA ILE A 10 -6.86 22.28 -2.36
C ILE A 10 -8.06 23.23 -2.53
N LYS A 11 -8.98 22.89 -3.44
CA LYS A 11 -10.16 23.72 -3.71
C LYS A 11 -11.09 23.84 -2.51
N ARG A 12 -11.38 22.74 -1.82
CA ARG A 12 -12.32 22.70 -0.69
C ARG A 12 -11.74 23.32 0.57
N ASP A 13 -10.49 23.02 0.88
CA ASP A 13 -9.93 23.34 2.19
C ASP A 13 -9.26 24.72 2.20
N PHE A 14 -8.74 25.18 1.06
CA PHE A 14 -7.94 26.40 1.00
C PHE A 14 -8.50 27.49 0.07
N LEU A 15 -9.19 27.11 -1.02
CA LEU A 15 -9.67 28.07 -2.03
C LEU A 15 -11.17 28.33 -2.01
N LEU A 16 -11.92 27.76 -1.07
CA LEU A 16 -13.40 27.87 -1.02
C LEU A 16 -13.90 29.33 -1.04
N LYS A 17 -13.11 30.25 -0.47
CA LYS A 17 -13.45 31.69 -0.36
C LYS A 17 -12.89 32.55 -1.50
N PHE A 18 -12.08 31.98 -2.41
CA PHE A 18 -11.43 32.73 -3.47
C PHE A 18 -12.07 32.41 -4.82
N PHE A 19 -12.94 33.32 -5.29
CA PHE A 19 -13.42 33.29 -6.67
C PHE A 19 -12.26 33.69 -7.60
N ARG A 20 -11.77 32.73 -8.40
CA ARG A 20 -10.69 32.94 -9.40
C ARG A 20 -9.34 33.32 -8.76
N SER A 21 -8.83 32.47 -7.88
CA SER A 21 -7.51 32.66 -7.25
C SER A 21 -6.40 32.86 -8.27
N ARG A 22 -5.61 33.93 -8.11
CA ARG A 22 -4.37 34.13 -8.87
C ARG A 22 -3.38 32.99 -8.59
N ILE A 23 -2.56 32.65 -9.58
CA ILE A 23 -1.58 31.56 -9.48
C ILE A 23 -0.62 31.80 -8.31
N ASP A 24 -0.20 33.04 -8.07
CA ASP A 24 0.69 33.39 -6.97
C ASP A 24 0.11 33.05 -5.59
N LEU A 25 -1.19 33.29 -5.40
CA LEU A 25 -1.89 32.95 -4.16
C LEU A 25 -1.97 31.43 -3.98
N LEU A 26 -2.20 30.68 -5.07
CA LEU A 26 -2.19 29.23 -5.04
C LEU A 26 -0.81 28.68 -4.66
N ILE A 27 0.26 29.21 -5.26
CA ILE A 27 1.65 28.82 -4.95
C ILE A 27 1.94 29.11 -3.48
N TYR A 28 1.59 30.29 -3.00
CA TYR A 28 1.76 30.67 -1.59
C TYR A 28 1.03 29.69 -0.66
N ILE A 29 -0.22 29.34 -0.95
CA ILE A 29 -0.99 28.37 -0.15
C ILE A 29 -0.33 26.99 -0.14
N ILE A 30 0.15 26.52 -1.30
CA ILE A 30 0.81 25.22 -1.42
C ILE A 30 2.06 25.19 -0.53
N ILE A 31 2.91 26.21 -0.63
CA ILE A 31 4.17 26.28 0.12
C ILE A 31 3.93 26.49 1.61
N SER A 32 3.08 27.44 1.98
CA SER A 32 2.92 27.86 3.38
C SER A 32 1.95 27.01 4.20
N ARG A 33 1.04 26.26 3.57
CA ARG A 33 0.01 25.49 4.28
C ARG A 33 -0.03 24.02 3.89
N LEU A 34 -0.11 23.73 2.60
CA LEU A 34 -0.33 22.36 2.14
C LEU A 34 0.87 21.45 2.39
N ILE A 35 2.07 21.90 2.02
CA ILE A 35 3.32 21.15 2.23
C ILE A 35 3.56 20.91 3.74
N PRO A 36 3.52 21.94 4.62
CA PRO A 36 3.67 21.73 6.06
C PRO A 36 2.64 20.78 6.65
N HIS A 37 1.37 20.87 6.22
CA HIS A 37 0.32 19.95 6.66
C HIS A 37 0.64 18.49 6.29
N HIS A 38 1.07 18.24 5.04
CA HIS A 38 1.48 16.90 4.61
C HIS A 38 2.74 16.41 5.31
N GLN A 39 3.72 17.29 5.56
CA GLN A 39 4.91 16.94 6.34
C GLN A 39 4.54 16.51 7.77
N GLN A 40 3.66 17.26 8.44
CA GLN A 40 3.17 16.88 9.77
C GLN A 40 2.46 15.52 9.75
N GLN A 41 1.62 15.28 8.74
CA GLN A 41 0.94 13.99 8.57
C GLN A 41 1.93 12.85 8.32
N TYR A 42 2.95 13.08 7.49
CA TYR A 42 4.02 12.11 7.25
C TYR A 42 4.80 11.80 8.53
N GLN A 43 5.13 12.81 9.33
CA GLN A 43 5.79 12.63 10.64
C GLN A 43 4.91 11.84 11.62
N LYS A 44 3.58 11.97 11.57
CA LYS A 44 2.67 11.13 12.38
C LYS A 44 2.74 9.66 11.96
N TYR A 45 2.91 9.37 10.67
CA TYR A 45 3.08 8.01 10.16
C TYR A 45 4.43 7.42 10.54
N LEU A 46 5.51 8.20 10.47
CA LEU A 46 6.84 7.76 10.91
C LEU A 46 6.89 7.44 12.41
N ASN A 47 6.21 8.24 13.23
CA ASN A 47 6.12 8.01 14.68
C ASN A 47 5.04 6.99 15.08
N GLU A 48 4.45 6.28 14.11
CA GLU A 48 3.40 5.26 14.32
C GLU A 48 2.16 5.72 15.09
N ARG A 49 1.96 7.03 15.27
CA ARG A 49 0.79 7.60 15.95
C ARG A 49 -0.47 7.46 15.12
N GLU A 50 -0.30 7.38 13.79
CA GLU A 50 -1.37 7.20 12.84
C GLU A 50 -0.94 6.15 11.80
N HIS A 51 -1.90 5.41 11.24
CA HIS A 51 -1.61 4.43 10.19
C HIS A 51 -2.34 4.79 8.91
N ILE A 52 -1.73 4.47 7.77
CA ILE A 52 -2.33 4.74 6.47
C ILE A 52 -3.66 4.00 6.33
N SER A 53 -4.69 4.72 5.87
CA SER A 53 -6.09 4.24 5.81
C SER A 53 -6.24 2.87 5.13
N TRP A 54 -5.49 2.61 4.06
CA TRP A 54 -5.58 1.36 3.30
C TRP A 54 -5.18 0.12 4.12
N LYS A 55 -4.34 0.26 5.16
CA LYS A 55 -3.91 -0.87 6.00
C LYS A 55 -5.09 -1.53 6.72
N LYS A 56 -6.10 -0.73 7.13
CA LYS A 56 -7.33 -1.25 7.76
C LYS A 56 -8.13 -2.14 6.80
N ASP A 57 -8.30 -1.66 5.57
CA ASP A 57 -8.98 -2.42 4.53
C ASP A 57 -8.19 -3.67 4.12
N PHE A 58 -6.85 -3.58 4.04
CA PHE A 58 -5.98 -4.72 3.72
C PHE A 58 -6.16 -5.83 4.76
N LYS A 59 -6.04 -5.49 6.04
CA LYS A 59 -6.29 -6.40 7.16
C LYS A 59 -7.67 -7.04 7.08
N ARG A 60 -8.70 -6.27 6.71
CA ARG A 60 -10.07 -6.78 6.54
C ARG A 60 -10.15 -7.81 5.42
N GLU A 61 -9.62 -7.50 4.24
CA GLU A 61 -9.64 -8.42 3.09
C GLU A 61 -8.80 -9.67 3.35
N TRP A 62 -7.65 -9.54 4.03
CA TRP A 62 -6.83 -10.66 4.44
C TRP A 62 -7.61 -11.65 5.31
N LYS A 63 -8.21 -11.16 6.40
CA LYS A 63 -9.00 -11.99 7.33
C LYS A 63 -10.17 -12.70 6.66
N LYS A 64 -10.79 -12.06 5.66
CA LYS A 64 -11.84 -12.70 4.87
C LYS A 64 -11.28 -13.91 4.13
N LEU A 65 -10.15 -13.74 3.43
CA LEU A 65 -9.53 -14.77 2.60
C LEU A 65 -8.90 -15.91 3.40
N GLU A 66 -8.37 -15.61 4.60
CA GLU A 66 -7.75 -16.57 5.52
C GLU A 66 -8.68 -17.76 5.83
N ASN A 67 -9.98 -17.52 5.95
CA ASN A 67 -10.97 -18.54 6.33
C ASN A 67 -11.68 -19.21 5.14
N VAL A 68 -11.37 -18.84 3.90
CA VAL A 68 -12.09 -19.37 2.72
C VAL A 68 -11.51 -20.71 2.31
N LYS A 69 -12.34 -21.76 2.25
CA LYS A 69 -11.89 -23.07 1.75
C LYS A 69 -11.31 -22.99 0.32
N ILE A 70 -10.16 -23.61 0.12
CA ILE A 70 -9.56 -23.82 -1.20
C ILE A 70 -10.18 -25.06 -1.81
N ASN A 71 -10.82 -24.90 -2.97
CA ASN A 71 -11.45 -26.00 -3.70
C ASN A 71 -10.63 -26.42 -4.93
N ASN A 72 -9.78 -25.52 -5.45
CA ASN A 72 -9.08 -25.69 -6.70
C ASN A 72 -7.58 -25.42 -6.49
N PHE A 73 -6.74 -26.20 -7.16
CA PHE A 73 -5.30 -26.01 -7.17
C PHE A 73 -4.92 -24.98 -8.24
N TYR A 74 -4.14 -23.98 -7.84
CA TYR A 74 -3.56 -22.96 -8.72
C TYR A 74 -2.06 -22.91 -8.47
N LEU A 75 -1.29 -22.52 -9.50
CA LEU A 75 0.13 -22.26 -9.34
C LEU A 75 0.31 -20.98 -8.50
N THR A 76 1.03 -21.11 -7.39
CA THR A 76 1.34 -20.04 -6.46
C THR A 76 2.82 -20.02 -6.14
N ASP A 77 3.39 -18.82 -6.10
CA ASP A 77 4.78 -18.59 -5.73
C ASP A 77 4.80 -17.47 -4.68
N ILE A 78 5.18 -17.81 -3.44
CA ILE A 78 5.27 -16.85 -2.34
C ILE A 78 6.45 -15.90 -2.55
N THR A 79 7.57 -16.40 -3.05
CA THR A 79 8.81 -15.63 -3.20
C THR A 79 8.62 -14.48 -4.20
N ARG A 80 7.91 -14.76 -5.29
CA ARG A 80 7.53 -13.76 -6.30
C ARG A 80 6.17 -13.13 -6.03
N TRP A 81 5.46 -13.57 -5.00
CA TRP A 81 4.09 -13.15 -4.67
C TRP A 81 3.09 -13.29 -5.85
N ILE A 82 3.17 -14.38 -6.62
CA ILE A 82 2.32 -14.60 -7.82
C ILE A 82 1.29 -15.68 -7.54
N CYS A 83 0.08 -15.51 -8.06
CA CYS A 83 -0.91 -16.58 -8.16
C CYS A 83 -1.62 -16.55 -9.52
N SER A 84 -1.83 -17.71 -10.14
CA SER A 84 -2.54 -17.82 -11.42
C SER A 84 -4.06 -17.70 -11.32
N CYS A 85 -4.62 -17.54 -10.12
CA CYS A 85 -6.08 -17.45 -9.95
C CYS A 85 -6.64 -16.08 -10.32
N LEU A 86 -7.87 -16.06 -10.86
CA LEU A 86 -8.53 -14.82 -11.26
C LEU A 86 -8.79 -13.86 -10.08
N SER A 87 -8.96 -14.39 -8.87
CA SER A 87 -9.16 -13.59 -7.66
C SER A 87 -7.94 -12.74 -7.32
N PHE A 88 -6.73 -13.18 -7.66
CA PHE A 88 -5.50 -12.42 -7.43
C PHE A 88 -5.49 -11.13 -8.25
N THR A 89 -5.74 -11.22 -9.56
CA THR A 89 -5.75 -10.07 -10.48
C THR A 89 -6.91 -9.11 -10.23
N ARG A 90 -8.05 -9.61 -9.74
CA ARG A 90 -9.21 -8.78 -9.43
C ARG A 90 -9.09 -8.03 -8.09
N ASN A 91 -8.29 -8.52 -7.16
CA ASN A 91 -8.14 -7.89 -5.86
C ASN A 91 -7.23 -6.66 -5.96
N ARG A 92 -7.66 -5.52 -5.40
CA ARG A 92 -6.87 -4.27 -5.39
C ARG A 92 -5.50 -4.39 -4.72
N PHE A 93 -5.33 -5.41 -3.88
CA PHE A 93 -4.12 -5.69 -3.13
C PHE A 93 -3.31 -6.85 -3.71
N PHE A 94 -3.70 -7.44 -4.84
CA PHE A 94 -2.99 -8.60 -5.39
C PHE A 94 -2.85 -9.72 -4.34
N ILE A 95 -3.95 -10.01 -3.64
CA ILE A 95 -4.04 -11.11 -2.67
C ILE A 95 -5.21 -12.02 -3.05
N CYS A 96 -5.05 -13.31 -2.76
CA CYS A 96 -6.08 -14.31 -2.96
C CYS A 96 -6.03 -15.32 -1.82
N LYS A 97 -7.07 -16.16 -1.69
CA LYS A 97 -7.11 -17.20 -0.65
C LYS A 97 -5.92 -18.16 -0.73
N HIS A 98 -5.42 -18.47 -1.94
CA HIS A 98 -4.27 -19.36 -2.11
C HIS A 98 -2.99 -18.76 -1.53
N LEU A 99 -2.63 -17.51 -1.89
CA LEU A 99 -1.45 -16.84 -1.34
C LEU A 99 -1.58 -16.56 0.15
N VAL A 100 -2.74 -16.08 0.59
CA VAL A 100 -2.97 -15.75 2.01
C VAL A 100 -2.84 -16.99 2.89
N GLN A 101 -3.40 -18.13 2.49
CA GLN A 101 -3.33 -19.35 3.27
C GLN A 101 -1.95 -20.03 3.19
N GLN A 102 -1.27 -19.96 2.04
CA GLN A 102 0.07 -20.53 1.89
C GLN A 102 1.13 -19.71 2.64
N TYR A 103 1.03 -18.38 2.63
CA TYR A 103 1.90 -17.51 3.40
C TYR A 103 1.61 -17.60 4.91
N GLY A 104 0.34 -17.78 5.27
CA GLY A 104 -0.10 -17.76 6.67
C GLY A 104 -0.37 -16.35 7.16
N ARG A 105 -0.23 -16.11 8.46
CA ARG A 105 -0.52 -14.80 9.07
C ARG A 105 0.77 -13.96 9.17
N PRO A 106 0.79 -12.70 8.67
CA PRO A 106 1.94 -11.82 8.89
C PRO A 106 2.08 -11.48 10.37
N GLU A 107 3.32 -11.29 10.83
CA GLU A 107 3.63 -10.87 12.20
C GLU A 107 2.86 -9.60 12.58
N SER A 108 2.79 -8.65 11.65
CA SER A 108 2.05 -7.40 11.78
C SER A 108 1.44 -6.99 10.45
N PHE A 109 0.17 -6.59 10.48
CA PHE A 109 -0.48 -5.95 9.33
C PHE A 109 -0.01 -4.50 9.11
N TYR A 110 0.72 -3.94 10.08
CA TYR A 110 1.30 -2.62 9.98
C TYR A 110 2.69 -2.64 9.35
N ASP A 111 3.37 -3.77 9.30
CA ASP A 111 4.70 -3.91 8.66
C ASP A 111 4.59 -4.39 7.21
N VAL A 112 3.46 -4.08 6.59
CA VAL A 112 3.17 -4.32 5.17
C VAL A 112 3.30 -3.02 4.42
N TYR A 113 4.16 -3.03 3.40
CA TYR A 113 4.50 -1.88 2.58
C TYR A 113 4.02 -2.09 1.16
N ARG A 114 3.72 -0.99 0.47
CA ARG A 114 3.48 -0.99 -0.97
C ARG A 114 4.64 -0.34 -1.68
N GLN A 115 5.12 -1.02 -2.71
CA GLN A 115 6.23 -0.56 -3.53
C GLN A 115 5.79 -0.37 -4.98
N GLU A 116 6.61 0.36 -5.75
CA GLU A 116 6.35 0.67 -7.15
C GLU A 116 6.79 -0.46 -8.10
N ARG A 117 7.70 -1.33 -7.64
CA ARG A 117 8.18 -2.50 -8.37
C ARG A 117 7.42 -3.74 -7.94
N TYR A 118 7.24 -4.66 -8.87
CA TYR A 118 6.66 -5.95 -8.55
C TYR A 118 7.65 -6.78 -7.70
N PRO A 119 7.20 -7.48 -6.64
CA PRO A 119 5.82 -7.60 -6.16
C PRO A 119 5.33 -6.32 -5.45
N PHE A 120 4.12 -5.83 -5.77
CA PHE A 120 3.66 -4.53 -5.25
C PHE A 120 3.43 -4.48 -3.74
N ILE A 121 3.39 -5.63 -3.07
CA ILE A 121 3.31 -5.76 -1.62
C ILE A 121 4.61 -6.37 -1.12
N PHE A 122 5.19 -5.72 -0.11
CA PHE A 122 6.39 -6.16 0.57
C PHE A 122 6.10 -6.41 2.06
N PHE A 123 6.65 -7.49 2.58
CA PHE A 123 6.60 -7.87 3.99
C PHE A 123 8.02 -7.88 4.53
N ASN A 124 8.25 -7.26 5.69
CA ASN A 124 9.60 -7.16 6.29
C ASN A 124 10.27 -8.53 6.54
N THR A 125 9.48 -9.60 6.66
CA THR A 125 9.95 -10.96 6.93
C THR A 125 10.56 -11.67 5.70
N MET A 126 10.51 -11.09 4.50
CA MET A 126 10.95 -11.75 3.26
C MET A 126 12.47 -11.68 2.98
N GLU A 127 13.28 -11.06 3.85
CA GLU A 127 14.72 -10.83 3.59
C GLU A 127 15.65 -12.05 3.83
N THR A 128 15.18 -13.22 4.26
CA THR A 128 16.09 -14.30 4.68
C THR A 128 16.46 -15.37 3.64
N THR A 129 16.13 -15.25 2.34
CA THR A 129 16.41 -16.36 1.38
C THR A 129 17.08 -15.99 0.06
N SER A 130 17.95 -14.96 -0.02
CA SER A 130 18.64 -14.68 -1.29
C SER A 130 20.06 -14.11 -1.22
N GLU A 131 20.87 -14.44 -0.20
CA GLU A 131 22.31 -14.12 -0.24
C GLU A 131 23.27 -15.30 0.03
N SER A 132 22.79 -16.51 0.34
CA SER A 132 23.68 -17.66 0.64
C SER A 132 23.93 -18.64 -0.52
N ASP A 133 23.16 -18.61 -1.61
CA ASP A 133 23.17 -19.73 -2.58
C ASP A 133 23.96 -19.43 -3.88
N ILE A 134 24.75 -18.35 -3.91
CA ILE A 134 25.54 -17.97 -5.11
C ILE A 134 27.04 -18.32 -4.98
N ILE A 135 27.52 -18.76 -3.81
CA ILE A 135 28.95 -19.07 -3.61
C ILE A 135 29.18 -20.54 -3.24
N THR A 136 28.72 -21.48 -4.06
CA THR A 136 29.28 -22.85 -4.13
C THR A 136 29.03 -23.42 -5.52
N GLY A 137 29.85 -23.01 -6.49
CA GLY A 137 29.67 -23.50 -7.86
C GLY A 137 30.74 -23.07 -8.85
N THR A 138 32.01 -23.15 -8.48
CA THR A 138 33.16 -23.42 -9.38
C THR A 138 34.40 -23.72 -8.55
#